data_AF-A0A812S5D7-F1
#
_entry.id   AF-A0A812S5D7-F1
#
_cell.length_a   1.000
_cell.length_b   1.000
_cell.length_c   1.000
_cell.angle_alpha   90.00
_cell.angle_beta   90.00
_cell.angle_gamma   90.00
#
_symmetry.space_group_name_H-M   'P 1'
#
loop_
_entity.id
_entity.type
_entity.pdbx_description
1 polymer ?
#
loop_
_entity_poly.entity_id
_entity_poly.type
_entity_poly.pdbx_seq_one_letter_code
_entity_poly.pdbx_strand_id
1 'polypeptide(L)'
;VTSAFLHASWYHLAVNMYFLWYYGHAAERLLGPGRFLFAFLASAVGGSLASIMWKQRRRDSIASLGGSAAALGLVSAVLVFRMRHGASCVDLWSVILASLLSRFFTRDVDVASHLGGCAAGGYLWGPRLLWSYGGFVVRSAPIITWPFT
;
A
#
# COMPACT_ATOMS: atom_id res chain seq x y z
N VAL A 1 -8.87 2.03 11.98
CA VAL A 1 -9.56 2.42 10.71
C VAL A 1 -9.85 3.91 10.68
N THR A 2 -10.47 4.51 11.72
CA THR A 2 -10.61 5.98 11.82
C THR A 2 -9.28 6.74 11.80
N SER A 3 -8.21 6.15 12.35
CA SER A 3 -6.83 6.64 12.25
C SER A 3 -6.29 6.76 10.82
N ALA A 4 -6.91 6.11 9.83
CA ALA A 4 -6.52 6.23 8.43
C ALA A 4 -6.99 7.55 7.79
N PHE A 5 -7.95 8.24 8.40
CA PHE A 5 -8.52 9.50 7.90
C PHE A 5 -7.95 10.74 8.63
N LEU A 6 -7.31 10.54 9.78
CA LEU A 6 -6.60 11.60 10.48
C LEU A 6 -5.28 11.89 9.77
N HIS A 7 -4.98 13.17 9.53
CA HIS A 7 -3.77 13.62 8.86
C HIS A 7 -3.06 14.68 9.70
N ALA A 8 -1.76 14.50 9.91
CA ALA A 8 -0.95 15.40 10.73
C ALA A 8 -0.75 16.79 10.09
N SER A 9 -0.91 16.90 8.77
CA SER A 9 -0.82 18.15 8.03
C SER A 9 -1.57 18.08 6.70
N TRP A 10 -1.93 19.25 6.15
CA TRP A 10 -2.54 19.38 4.82
C TRP A 10 -1.64 18.81 3.71
N TYR A 11 -0.32 18.98 3.84
CA TYR A 11 0.64 18.38 2.91
C TYR A 11 0.57 16.84 2.95
N HIS A 12 0.53 16.24 4.15
CA HIS A 12 0.44 14.79 4.28
C HIS A 12 -0.88 14.25 3.72
N LEU A 13 -1.99 14.97 3.90
CA LEU A 13 -3.28 14.65 3.27
C LEU A 13 -3.19 14.70 1.75
N ALA A 14 -2.66 15.79 1.18
CA ALA A 14 -2.54 15.95 -0.26
C ALA A 14 -1.70 14.83 -0.90
N VAL A 15 -0.57 14.47 -0.28
CA VAL A 15 0.27 13.36 -0.75
C VAL A 15 -0.46 12.03 -0.67
N ASN A 16 -1.17 11.72 0.43
CA ASN A 16 -1.93 10.47 0.56
C ASN A 16 -3.07 10.39 -0.46
N MET A 17 -3.81 11.48 -0.67
CA MET A 17 -4.89 11.53 -1.65
C MET A 17 -4.37 11.39 -3.08
N TYR A 18 -3.25 12.05 -3.41
CA TYR A 18 -2.58 11.85 -4.69
C TYR A 18 -2.12 10.40 -4.88
N PHE A 19 -1.54 9.78 -3.84
CA PHE A 19 -1.14 8.37 -3.88
C PHE A 19 -2.32 7.44 -4.10
N LEU A 20 -3.43 7.66 -3.39
CA LEU A 20 -4.65 6.87 -3.53
C LEU A 20 -5.30 7.07 -4.89
N TRP A 21 -5.32 8.29 -5.40
CA TRP A 21 -5.83 8.55 -6.74
C TRP A 21 -4.99 7.84 -7.80
N TYR A 22 -3.65 7.90 -7.70
CA TYR A 22 -2.77 7.33 -8.70
C TYR A 22 -2.63 5.80 -8.60
N TYR A 23 -2.12 5.31 -7.47
CA TYR A 23 -1.89 3.88 -7.25
C TYR A 23 -3.18 3.15 -6.89
N GLY A 24 -4.11 3.80 -6.19
CA GLY A 24 -5.37 3.18 -5.84
C GLY A 24 -6.25 2.96 -7.06
N HIS A 25 -6.30 3.88 -8.03
CA HIS A 25 -7.02 3.66 -9.29
C HIS A 25 -6.43 2.50 -10.10
N ALA A 26 -5.09 2.40 -10.18
CA ALA A 26 -4.43 1.28 -10.82
C ALA A 26 -4.73 -0.06 -10.08
N ALA A 27 -4.69 -0.05 -8.75
CA ALA A 27 -5.02 -1.20 -7.93
C ALA A 27 -6.49 -1.61 -8.10
N GLU A 28 -7.45 -0.67 -8.08
CA GLU A 28 -8.87 -0.98 -8.26
C GLU A 28 -9.14 -1.61 -9.64
N ARG A 29 -8.51 -1.10 -10.70
CA ARG A 29 -8.66 -1.67 -12.06
C ARG A 29 -8.10 -3.08 -12.18
N LEU A 30 -6.99 -3.38 -11.49
CA LEU A 30 -6.36 -4.69 -11.54
C LEU A 30 -7.04 -5.70 -10.62
N LEU A 31 -7.47 -5.26 -9.44
CA LEU A 31 -7.96 -6.13 -8.37
C LEU A 31 -9.49 -6.23 -8.35
N GLY A 32 -10.19 -5.20 -8.85
CA GLY A 32 -11.62 -4.99 -8.69
C GLY A 32 -11.98 -4.33 -7.35
N PRO A 33 -13.16 -3.69 -7.25
CA PRO A 33 -13.51 -2.80 -6.14
C PRO A 33 -13.56 -3.51 -4.77
N GLY A 34 -14.13 -4.72 -4.69
CA GLY A 34 -14.22 -5.45 -3.43
C GLY A 34 -12.87 -5.87 -2.88
N ARG A 35 -11.96 -6.32 -3.75
CA ARG A 35 -10.62 -6.75 -3.35
C ARG A 35 -9.71 -5.57 -3.06
N PHE A 36 -9.87 -4.48 -3.81
CA PHE A 36 -9.25 -3.20 -3.51
C PHE A 36 -9.61 -2.73 -2.10
N LEU A 37 -10.90 -2.65 -1.78
CA LEU A 37 -11.36 -2.19 -0.47
C LEU A 37 -10.82 -3.09 0.65
N PHE A 38 -10.89 -4.41 0.46
CA PHE A 38 -10.39 -5.35 1.45
C PHE A 38 -8.86 -5.24 1.64
N ALA A 39 -8.07 -5.12 0.56
CA ALA A 39 -6.63 -4.90 0.64
C ALA A 39 -6.30 -3.58 1.34
N PHE A 40 -7.01 -2.50 1.03
CA PHE A 40 -6.85 -1.21 1.68
C PHE A 40 -7.10 -1.30 3.20
N LEU A 41 -8.22 -1.89 3.60
CA LEU A 41 -8.58 -2.05 5.01
C LEU A 41 -7.62 -2.97 5.75
N ALA A 42 -7.25 -4.11 5.14
CA ALA A 42 -6.29 -5.05 5.71
C ALA A 42 -4.92 -4.38 5.92
N SER A 43 -4.44 -3.61 4.95
CA SER A 43 -3.19 -2.85 5.06
C SER A 43 -3.26 -1.74 6.10
N ALA A 44 -4.39 -1.03 6.21
CA ALA A 44 -4.59 -0.04 7.27
C ALA A 44 -4.50 -0.68 8.68
N VAL A 45 -5.11 -1.86 8.84
CA VAL A 45 -5.08 -2.63 10.10
C VAL A 45 -3.68 -3.18 10.37
N GLY A 46 -3.07 -3.84 9.39
CA GLY A 46 -1.72 -4.42 9.51
C GLY A 46 -0.67 -3.36 9.85
N GLY A 47 -0.74 -2.19 9.21
CA GLY A 47 0.15 -1.08 9.53
C GLY A 47 -0.12 -0.46 10.90
N SER A 48 -1.38 -0.38 11.34
CA SER A 48 -1.69 0.11 12.69
C SER A 48 -1.17 -0.85 13.77
N LEU A 49 -1.36 -2.16 13.58
CA LEU A 49 -0.88 -3.19 14.50
C LEU A 49 0.64 -3.20 14.59
N ALA A 50 1.34 -3.18 13.44
CA ALA A 50 2.80 -3.16 13.42
C ALA A 50 3.37 -1.89 14.09
N SER A 51 2.74 -0.73 13.88
CA SER A 51 3.07 0.52 14.57
C SER A 51 2.94 0.38 16.10
N ILE A 52 1.78 -0.11 16.58
CA ILE A 52 1.51 -0.28 18.01
C ILE A 52 2.51 -1.24 18.65
N MET A 53 2.73 -2.42 18.05
CA MET A 53 3.65 -3.42 18.58
C MET A 53 5.09 -2.88 18.67
N TRP A 54 5.54 -2.15 17.65
CA TRP A 54 6.87 -1.57 17.62
C TRP A 54 7.05 -0.46 18.65
N LYS A 55 6.08 0.43 18.78
CA LYS A 55 6.13 1.58 19.69
C LYS A 55 5.92 1.21 21.15
N GLN A 56 5.05 0.23 21.42
CA GLN A 56 4.89 -0.34 22.76
C GLN A 56 6.21 -0.94 23.26
N ARG A 57 6.98 -1.60 22.39
CA ARG A 57 8.32 -2.11 22.73
C ARG A 57 9.32 -1.01 23.05
N ARG A 58 9.15 0.20 22.50
CA ARG A 58 10.02 1.37 22.70
C ARG A 58 9.55 2.34 23.78
N ARG A 59 8.39 2.08 24.44
CA ARG A 59 7.71 3.02 25.36
C ARG A 59 7.34 4.36 24.71
N ASP A 60 7.09 4.36 23.40
CA ASP A 60 6.56 5.52 22.68
C ASP A 60 5.03 5.43 22.59
N SER A 61 4.33 6.54 22.87
CA SER A 61 2.87 6.58 23.05
C SER A 61 2.06 7.04 21.84
N ILE A 62 2.71 7.48 20.75
CA ILE A 62 2.01 8.05 19.57
C ILE A 62 1.94 7.03 18.44
N ALA A 63 0.79 6.36 18.26
CA ALA A 63 0.57 5.42 17.16
C ALA A 63 0.48 6.14 15.79
N SER A 64 0.91 5.46 14.71
CA SER A 64 0.84 6.03 13.35
C SER A 64 -0.58 6.11 12.80
N LEU A 65 -0.80 7.12 11.98
CA LEU A 65 -1.99 7.28 11.15
C LEU A 65 -1.95 6.23 10.04
N GLY A 66 -2.95 5.35 9.98
CA GLY A 66 -2.91 4.14 9.15
C GLY A 66 -3.11 4.37 7.64
N GLY A 67 -3.32 5.61 7.20
CA GLY A 67 -3.68 5.95 5.81
C GLY A 67 -2.54 5.68 4.83
N SER A 68 -1.33 6.13 5.15
CA SER A 68 -0.14 5.92 4.29
C SER A 68 0.29 4.46 4.25
N ALA A 69 0.13 3.73 5.36
CA ALA A 69 0.35 2.29 5.40
C ALA A 69 -0.66 1.52 4.52
N ALA A 70 -1.92 1.98 4.47
CA ALA A 70 -2.93 1.42 3.59
C ALA A 70 -2.60 1.64 2.11
N ALA A 71 -2.19 2.87 1.74
CA ALA A 71 -1.76 3.19 0.38
C ALA A 71 -0.53 2.38 -0.06
N LEU A 72 0.50 2.29 0.80
CA LEU A 72 1.68 1.49 0.49
C LEU A 72 1.38 -0.02 0.44
N GLY A 73 0.43 -0.47 1.25
CA GLY A 73 -0.09 -1.83 1.19
C GLY A 73 -0.78 -2.18 -0.14
N LEU A 74 -1.52 -1.24 -0.74
CA LEU A 74 -2.06 -1.40 -2.09
C LEU A 74 -0.95 -1.51 -3.14
N VAL A 75 0.10 -0.70 -3.04
CA VAL A 75 1.28 -0.82 -3.92
C VAL A 75 1.90 -2.21 -3.79
N SER A 76 2.03 -2.73 -2.56
CA SER A 76 2.53 -4.08 -2.32
C SER A 76 1.61 -5.18 -2.87
N ALA A 77 0.29 -5.01 -2.80
CA ALA A 77 -0.69 -5.92 -3.41
C ALA A 77 -0.50 -5.99 -4.94
N VAL A 78 -0.39 -4.83 -5.60
CA VAL A 78 -0.15 -4.75 -7.05
C VAL A 78 1.24 -5.31 -7.42
N LEU A 79 2.24 -5.11 -6.56
CA LEU A 79 3.57 -5.68 -6.73
C LEU A 79 3.52 -7.21 -6.76
N VAL A 80 2.88 -7.83 -5.76
CA VAL A 80 2.72 -9.29 -5.70
C VAL A 80 1.94 -9.82 -6.89
N PHE A 81 0.92 -9.10 -7.35
CA PHE A 81 0.21 -9.39 -8.59
C PHE A 81 1.16 -9.40 -9.79
N ARG A 82 1.88 -8.31 -10.06
CA ARG A 82 2.76 -8.18 -11.23
C ARG A 82 3.90 -9.20 -11.23
N MET A 83 4.49 -9.49 -10.07
CA MET A 83 5.54 -10.52 -9.93
C MET A 83 5.04 -11.90 -10.37
N ARG A 84 3.79 -12.26 -10.09
CA ARG A 84 3.20 -13.54 -10.51
C ARG A 84 2.95 -13.65 -11.99
N HIS A 85 2.76 -12.51 -12.64
CA HIS A 85 2.48 -12.42 -14.07
C HIS A 85 3.74 -12.07 -14.89
N GLY A 86 4.93 -12.09 -14.28
CA GLY A 86 6.20 -11.86 -14.97
C GLY A 86 6.39 -10.43 -15.49
N ALA A 87 5.62 -9.47 -14.99
CA ALA A 87 5.75 -8.06 -15.38
C ALA A 87 6.91 -7.40 -14.62
N SER A 88 7.56 -6.41 -15.24
CA SER A 88 8.51 -5.53 -14.53
C SER A 88 7.86 -4.97 -13.27
N CYS A 89 8.63 -4.77 -12.21
CA CYS A 89 8.15 -4.28 -10.91
C CYS A 89 9.04 -3.19 -10.32
N VAL A 90 9.98 -2.66 -11.12
CA VAL A 90 11.00 -1.69 -10.66
C VAL A 90 10.33 -0.45 -10.09
N ASP A 91 9.31 0.06 -10.78
CA ASP A 91 8.52 1.22 -10.37
C ASP A 91 7.87 1.03 -8.99
N LEU A 92 7.29 -0.14 -8.72
CA LEU A 92 6.64 -0.42 -7.44
C LEU A 92 7.64 -0.62 -6.30
N TRP A 93 8.78 -1.26 -6.58
CA TRP A 93 9.88 -1.35 -5.63
C TRP A 93 10.48 0.01 -5.29
N SER A 94 10.66 0.88 -6.28
CA SER A 94 11.11 2.25 -6.08
C SER A 94 10.18 3.03 -5.15
N VAL A 95 8.86 2.88 -5.32
CA VAL A 95 7.85 3.52 -4.46
C VAL A 95 7.92 3.02 -3.02
N ILE A 96 8.00 1.70 -2.83
CA ILE A 96 8.13 1.11 -1.49
C ILE A 96 9.42 1.60 -0.83
N LEU A 97 10.54 1.53 -1.55
CA LEU A 97 11.83 1.96 -1.02
C LEU A 97 11.84 3.46 -0.70
N ALA A 98 11.34 4.31 -1.59
CA ALA A 98 11.24 5.75 -1.34
C ALA A 98 10.37 6.06 -0.11
N SER A 99 9.26 5.35 0.06
CA SER A 99 8.37 5.52 1.22
C SER A 99 9.07 5.14 2.53
N LEU A 100 9.90 4.09 2.54
CA LEU A 100 10.67 3.70 3.73
C LEU A 100 11.85 4.64 3.98
N LEU A 101 12.57 5.05 2.94
CA LEU A 101 13.73 5.95 3.02
C LEU A 101 13.34 7.39 3.37
N SER A 102 12.10 7.79 3.10
CA SER A 102 11.58 9.10 3.52
C SER A 102 11.75 9.36 5.03
N ARG A 103 11.91 8.29 5.83
CA ARG A 103 12.21 8.35 7.27
C ARG A 103 13.50 9.10 7.63
N PHE A 104 14.49 9.12 6.73
CA PHE A 104 15.74 9.83 6.93
C PHE A 104 15.58 11.35 6.75
N PHE A 105 14.54 11.79 6.05
CA PHE A 105 14.24 13.19 5.79
C PHE A 105 13.14 13.74 6.71
N THR A 106 12.19 12.88 7.10
CA THR A 106 11.03 13.26 7.93
C THR A 106 10.90 12.30 9.11
N ARG A 107 10.85 12.84 10.34
CA ARG A 107 10.79 12.02 11.56
C ARG A 107 9.42 11.39 11.83
N ASP A 108 8.38 11.91 11.17
CA ASP A 108 6.99 11.50 11.35
C ASP A 108 6.64 10.19 10.65
N VAL A 109 7.54 9.67 9.81
CA VAL A 109 7.33 8.41 9.09
C VAL A 109 7.46 7.23 10.05
N ASP A 110 6.39 6.44 10.15
CA ASP A 110 6.42 5.18 10.88
C ASP A 110 6.75 4.03 9.93
N VAL A 111 8.03 3.64 9.92
CA VAL A 111 8.53 2.52 9.10
C VAL A 111 7.85 1.21 9.48
N ALA A 112 7.58 0.97 10.76
CA ALA A 112 6.90 -0.25 11.20
C ALA A 112 5.48 -0.30 10.66
N SER A 113 4.79 0.86 10.64
CA SER A 113 3.47 0.97 10.03
C SER A 113 3.47 0.66 8.54
N HIS A 114 4.41 1.23 7.79
CA HIS A 114 4.55 0.97 6.35
C HIS A 114 4.87 -0.50 6.06
N LEU A 115 5.78 -1.12 6.82
CA LEU A 115 6.11 -2.53 6.66
C LEU A 115 4.93 -3.45 6.98
N GLY A 116 4.18 -3.16 8.06
CA GLY A 116 2.97 -3.90 8.40
C GLY A 116 1.88 -3.80 7.34
N GLY A 117 1.70 -2.60 6.77
CA GLY A 117 0.76 -2.37 5.67
C GLY A 117 1.15 -3.12 4.39
N CYS A 118 2.42 -3.09 4.01
CA CYS A 118 2.98 -3.86 2.89
C CYS A 118 2.80 -5.37 3.10
N ALA A 119 3.14 -5.88 4.28
CA ALA A 119 3.00 -7.29 4.59
C ALA A 119 1.54 -7.74 4.49
N ALA A 120 0.60 -7.00 5.08
CA ALA A 120 -0.82 -7.31 5.00
C ALA A 120 -1.33 -7.24 3.55
N GLY A 121 -0.99 -6.20 2.79
CA GLY A 121 -1.44 -6.01 1.42
C GLY A 121 -0.87 -7.03 0.43
N GLY A 122 0.43 -7.30 0.51
CA GLY A 122 1.10 -8.29 -0.32
C GLY A 122 0.73 -9.73 0.03
N TYR A 123 0.58 -10.06 1.32
CA TYR A 123 0.12 -11.39 1.76
C TYR A 123 -1.28 -11.68 1.24
N LEU A 124 -2.13 -10.66 1.17
CA LEU A 124 -3.47 -10.76 0.59
C LEU A 124 -3.49 -11.08 -0.91
N TRP A 125 -2.35 -11.21 -1.57
CA TRP A 125 -2.28 -11.65 -2.95
C TRP A 125 -1.30 -12.81 -3.15
N GLY A 126 -0.75 -13.34 -2.05
CA GLY A 126 0.17 -14.47 -1.98
C GLY A 126 -0.50 -15.86 -2.11
N PRO A 127 -1.53 -16.20 -1.35
CA PRO A 127 -2.18 -17.50 -1.49
C PRO A 127 -3.05 -17.57 -2.75
N ARG A 128 -2.76 -18.50 -3.67
CA ARG A 128 -3.67 -18.81 -4.81
C ARG A 128 -5.07 -19.20 -4.35
N LEU A 129 -5.17 -19.76 -3.15
CA LEU A 129 -6.40 -20.26 -2.52
C LEU A 129 -7.45 -19.19 -2.26
N LEU A 130 -7.04 -17.95 -2.05
CA LEU A 130 -7.95 -16.88 -1.66
C LEU A 130 -8.48 -16.08 -2.87
N TRP A 131 -7.86 -16.24 -4.05
CA TRP A 131 -8.24 -15.53 -5.28
C TRP A 131 -8.20 -16.44 -6.50
N SER A 132 -9.35 -17.04 -6.82
CA SER A 132 -9.56 -17.69 -8.12
C SER A 132 -9.76 -16.61 -9.19
N TYR A 133 -8.82 -16.51 -10.12
CA TYR A 133 -8.95 -15.64 -11.29
C TYR A 133 -9.94 -16.25 -12.27
N GLY A 134 -11.23 -16.03 -12.02
CA GLY A 134 -12.25 -16.20 -13.04
C GLY A 134 -11.98 -15.22 -14.20
N GLY A 135 -11.36 -15.72 -15.27
CA GLY A 135 -11.55 -15.20 -16.63
C GLY A 135 -11.04 -13.81 -16.99
N PHE A 136 -10.25 -13.12 -16.15
CA PHE A 136 -9.55 -11.92 -16.60
C PHE A 136 -8.34 -12.32 -17.45
N VAL A 137 -8.60 -12.55 -18.73
CA VAL A 137 -7.58 -12.36 -19.76
C VAL A 137 -7.05 -10.95 -19.53
N VAL A 138 -5.76 -10.84 -19.20
CA VAL A 138 -5.01 -9.59 -19.33
C VAL A 138 -5.00 -9.28 -20.82
N ARG A 139 -6.13 -8.82 -21.35
CA ARG A 139 -6.27 -8.35 -22.73
C ARG A 139 -5.55 -7.03 -22.76
N SER A 140 -4.22 -7.07 -22.89
CA SER A 140 -3.36 -5.97 -23.31
C SER A 140 -3.98 -4.61 -22.99
N ALA A 141 -4.38 -4.43 -21.72
CA ALA A 141 -4.85 -3.15 -21.27
C ALA A 141 -3.59 -2.33 -21.41
N PRO A 142 -3.62 -1.20 -22.14
CA PRO A 142 -2.44 -0.39 -22.27
C PRO A 142 -1.95 -0.22 -20.84
N ILE A 143 -0.78 -0.81 -20.55
CA ILE A 143 0.00 -0.49 -19.37
C ILE A 143 -0.08 1.00 -19.38
N ILE A 144 -0.76 1.58 -18.38
CA ILE A 144 -1.00 3.02 -18.27
C ILE A 144 0.27 3.65 -18.81
N THR A 145 0.20 4.22 -20.02
CA THR A 145 1.37 4.80 -20.65
C THR A 145 1.64 5.99 -19.78
N TRP A 146 2.52 5.79 -18.81
CA TRP A 146 2.91 6.78 -17.85
C TRP A 146 3.40 7.98 -18.67
N PRO A 147 3.08 9.22 -18.29
CA PRO A 147 3.49 10.39 -19.06
C PRO A 147 5.01 10.62 -19.07
N PHE A 148 5.81 9.65 -18.62
CA PHE A 148 7.27 9.72 -18.54
C PHE A 148 7.92 8.38 -18.94
N THR A 149 7.46 7.74 -20.02
CA THR A 149 8.33 6.82 -20.79
C THR A 149 9.53 7.57 -21.33
#